data_AF-A0A350XN34-F1
#
_entry.id   AF-A0A350XN34-F1
#
_cell.length_a   1.000
_cell.length_b   1.000
_cell.length_c   1.000
_cell.angle_alpha   90.00
_cell.angle_beta   90.00
_cell.angle_gamma   90.00
#
_symmetry.space_group_name_H-M   'P 1'
#
loop_
_entity.id
_entity.type
_entity.pdbx_description
1 polymer ?
#
loop_
_entity_poly.entity_id
_entity_poly.type
_entity_poly.pdbx_seq_one_letter_code
_entity_poly.pdbx_strand_id
1 'polypeptide(L)'
;MSQVSRRKFLVTAGASAVGSVLLKGCLGNPPTDNAGTGTVPTTTSPAVVPAANINPADAPETTKVKLGYIPIVESAPLIIAKEKGFFAKYGMTEVDVSKQANWGSARDNVEIGAAGGGIDGGQWQMPMPYLISEGKITKGNAKIPMYVLAQLNTQGNGIAVASKHKGKIGLKLDGTKSLFDQLKSTNAQFTAAYTFPGSNQDFWIRYWFAAGGIDPDADVKLLTVPAAQTVANMKTGTMDAFSTGDP
;
A
#
# COMPACT_ATOMS: atom_id res chain seq x y z
N MET A 1 20.61 -32.11 0.73
CA MET A 1 19.14 -32.12 0.86
C MET A 1 18.79 -32.07 2.34
N SER A 2 18.52 -30.88 2.88
CA SER A 2 18.18 -30.70 4.30
C SER A 2 16.70 -31.04 4.53
N GLN A 3 16.45 -32.07 5.33
CA GLN A 3 15.11 -32.51 5.73
C GLN A 3 14.57 -31.59 6.82
N VAL A 4 13.91 -30.49 6.44
CA VAL A 4 13.08 -29.74 7.39
C VAL A 4 11.85 -30.59 7.70
N SER A 5 11.84 -31.20 8.89
CA SER A 5 10.73 -32.05 9.35
C SER A 5 9.42 -31.26 9.37
N ARG A 6 8.40 -31.76 8.65
CA ARG A 6 7.03 -31.21 8.59
C ARG A 6 6.45 -30.89 9.97
N ARG A 7 6.86 -31.62 11.02
CA ARG A 7 6.45 -31.34 12.41
C ARG A 7 6.99 -30.00 12.93
N LYS A 8 8.24 -29.64 12.62
CA LYS A 8 8.80 -28.34 13.02
C LYS A 8 8.09 -27.18 12.31
N PHE A 9 7.78 -27.33 11.02
CA PHE A 9 7.02 -26.32 10.28
C PHE A 9 5.61 -26.10 10.85
N LEU A 10 4.88 -27.17 11.13
CA LEU A 10 3.51 -27.09 11.67
C LEU A 10 3.46 -26.53 13.09
N VAL A 11 4.45 -26.84 13.94
CA VAL A 11 4.53 -26.30 15.30
C VAL A 11 4.86 -24.81 15.28
N THR A 12 5.80 -24.38 14.44
CA THR A 12 6.16 -22.95 14.30
C THR A 12 5.01 -22.13 13.70
N ALA A 13 4.32 -22.67 12.67
CA ALA A 13 3.17 -22.00 12.06
C ALA A 13 1.95 -21.94 13.01
N GLY A 14 1.73 -22.98 13.83
CA GLY A 14 0.66 -23.01 14.82
C GLY A 14 0.82 -21.97 15.94
N ALA A 15 2.06 -21.74 16.39
CA ALA A 15 2.35 -20.73 17.40
C ALA A 15 2.08 -19.28 16.91
N SER A 16 2.26 -19.02 15.62
CA SER A 16 1.99 -17.70 15.01
C SER A 16 0.49 -17.38 14.88
N ALA A 17 -0.37 -18.40 14.81
CA ALA A 17 -1.81 -18.22 14.63
C ALA A 17 -2.55 -17.82 15.93
N VAL A 18 -2.00 -18.13 17.10
CA VAL A 18 -2.63 -17.79 18.39
C VAL A 18 -2.37 -16.31 18.77
N GLY A 19 -1.26 -15.74 18.33
CA GLY A 19 -0.93 -14.32 18.61
C GLY A 19 -1.75 -13.31 17.81
N SER A 20 -2.27 -13.67 16.65
CA SER A 20 -3.01 -12.76 15.76
C SER A 20 -4.49 -12.55 16.15
N VAL A 21 -5.03 -13.37 17.05
CA VAL A 21 -6.40 -13.20 17.57
C VAL A 21 -6.48 -12.10 18.63
N LEU A 22 -5.39 -11.79 19.33
CA LEU A 22 -5.36 -10.79 20.40
C LEU A 22 -5.20 -9.34 19.91
N LEU A 23 -4.90 -9.11 18.62
CA LEU A 23 -4.71 -7.78 18.03
C LEU A 23 -5.97 -7.20 17.35
N LYS A 24 -7.11 -7.90 17.41
CA LYS A 24 -8.40 -7.42 16.84
C LYS A 24 -9.26 -6.59 17.79
N GLY A 25 -8.72 -6.16 18.92
CA GLY A 25 -9.46 -5.46 19.97
C GLY A 25 -9.04 -4.01 20.23
N CYS A 26 -8.95 -3.15 19.20
CA CYS A 26 -9.02 -1.71 19.43
C CYS A 26 -10.46 -1.25 19.19
N LEU A 27 -11.22 -1.26 20.29
CA LEU A 27 -12.54 -0.65 20.43
C LEU A 27 -12.43 0.88 20.30
N GLY A 28 -13.35 1.50 19.56
CA GLY A 28 -13.69 2.91 19.70
C GLY A 28 -13.06 3.89 18.70
N ASN A 29 -13.81 4.23 17.66
CA ASN A 29 -13.71 5.50 16.93
C ASN A 29 -15.15 6.08 16.91
N PRO A 30 -15.39 7.40 17.11
CA PRO A 30 -14.49 8.54 16.99
C PRO A 30 -13.99 9.12 18.33
N PRO A 31 -12.97 10.02 18.31
CA PRO A 31 -12.52 10.74 19.50
C PRO A 31 -13.60 11.72 19.97
N THR A 32 -13.97 11.67 21.25
CA THR A 32 -14.74 12.73 21.90
C THR A 32 -13.81 13.81 22.42
N ASP A 33 -14.14 15.06 22.11
CA ASP A 33 -13.48 16.26 22.64
C ASP A 33 -13.60 16.34 24.16
N ASN A 34 -12.57 15.89 24.89
CA ASN A 34 -12.37 16.30 26.27
C ASN A 34 -10.89 16.59 26.48
N ALA A 35 -10.56 17.87 26.36
CA ALA A 35 -9.30 18.45 26.75
C ALA A 35 -9.12 18.33 28.27
N GLY A 36 -8.31 17.37 28.70
CA GLY A 36 -7.73 17.31 30.03
C GLY A 36 -6.28 17.78 29.97
N THR A 37 -5.97 18.89 30.63
CA THR A 37 -4.63 19.44 30.80
C THR A 37 -3.72 18.45 31.55
N GLY A 38 -3.00 17.62 30.81
CA GLY A 38 -1.99 16.71 31.33
C GLY A 38 -0.63 17.07 30.76
N THR A 39 0.28 17.48 31.64
CA THR A 39 1.68 17.81 31.37
C THR A 39 2.37 16.68 30.59
N VAL A 40 2.90 16.98 29.40
CA VAL A 40 3.65 16.01 28.57
C VAL A 40 5.06 15.85 29.17
N PRO A 41 5.47 14.66 29.64
CA PRO A 41 6.87 14.42 29.93
C PRO A 41 7.61 14.22 28.61
N THR A 42 8.44 15.19 28.26
CA THR A 42 9.46 15.02 27.23
C THR A 42 10.53 14.03 27.71
N THR A 43 11.08 13.28 26.76
CA THR A 43 12.17 12.29 26.86
C THR A 43 11.76 10.84 27.18
N THR A 44 11.51 10.06 26.13
CA THR A 44 11.81 8.62 26.16
C THR A 44 12.79 8.31 25.04
N SER A 45 13.99 7.91 25.42
CA SER A 45 14.97 7.27 24.54
C SER A 45 14.31 6.02 23.91
N PRO A 46 14.52 5.69 22.62
CA PRO A 46 13.95 4.48 22.06
C PRO A 46 14.46 3.27 22.86
N ALA A 47 13.52 2.53 23.47
CA ALA A 47 13.82 1.31 24.19
C ALA A 47 14.55 0.34 23.24
N VAL A 48 15.78 -0.03 23.59
CA VAL A 48 16.58 -0.98 22.83
C VAL A 48 15.86 -2.32 22.85
N VAL A 49 15.39 -2.77 21.69
CA VAL A 49 14.82 -4.12 21.57
C VAL A 49 15.96 -5.13 21.69
N PRO A 50 15.95 -6.02 22.69
CA PRO A 50 17.03 -6.99 22.86
C PRO A 50 17.06 -7.94 21.67
N ALA A 51 18.28 -8.27 21.22
CA ALA A 51 18.50 -9.25 20.16
C ALA A 51 17.85 -10.59 20.54
N ALA A 52 17.20 -11.25 19.58
CA ALA A 52 16.78 -12.62 19.77
C ALA A 52 18.04 -13.51 19.87
N ASN A 53 17.98 -14.56 20.67
CA ASN A 53 19.02 -15.59 20.64
C ASN A 53 18.82 -16.42 19.37
N ILE A 54 19.52 -16.03 18.29
CA ILE A 54 19.46 -16.71 17.01
C ILE A 54 20.50 -17.82 17.03
N ASN A 55 20.06 -19.06 16.86
CA ASN A 55 20.97 -20.18 16.62
C ASN A 55 21.83 -19.84 15.40
N PRO A 56 23.17 -19.97 15.44
CA PRO A 56 24.03 -19.66 14.31
C PRO A 56 23.61 -20.33 12.99
N ALA A 57 22.96 -21.50 13.04
CA ALA A 57 22.42 -22.19 11.87
C ALA A 57 21.17 -21.51 11.25
N ASP A 58 20.49 -20.65 12.01
CA ASP A 58 19.29 -19.90 11.63
C ASP A 58 19.62 -18.40 11.41
N ALA A 59 20.90 -18.02 11.44
CA ALA A 59 21.34 -16.66 11.16
C ALA A 59 21.16 -16.32 9.66
N PRO A 60 20.82 -15.06 9.32
CA PRO A 60 20.64 -14.68 7.93
C PRO A 60 21.97 -14.76 7.17
N GLU A 61 21.91 -15.18 5.91
CA GLU A 61 23.09 -15.29 5.03
C GLU A 61 23.72 -13.91 4.73
N THR A 62 22.92 -12.85 4.85
CA THR A 62 23.34 -11.45 4.74
C THR A 62 22.57 -10.60 5.75
N THR A 63 23.22 -9.57 6.29
CA THR A 63 22.60 -8.55 7.16
C THR A 63 21.89 -7.44 6.37
N LYS A 64 22.13 -7.38 5.05
CA LYS A 64 21.77 -6.28 4.15
C LYS A 64 20.58 -6.63 3.26
N VAL A 65 19.66 -5.69 3.11
CA VAL A 65 18.62 -5.68 2.07
C VAL A 65 18.09 -4.26 1.89
N LYS A 66 17.79 -3.85 0.66
CA LYS A 66 17.19 -2.55 0.37
C LYS A 66 15.72 -2.70 -0.04
N LEU A 67 14.82 -2.19 0.80
CA LEU A 67 13.37 -2.32 0.67
C LEU A 67 12.75 -0.98 0.28
N GLY A 68 12.09 -0.93 -0.87
CA GLY A 68 11.34 0.24 -1.33
C GLY A 68 10.02 0.42 -0.57
N TYR A 69 9.66 1.67 -0.27
CA TYR A 69 8.32 2.03 0.21
C TYR A 69 7.77 3.29 -0.46
N ILE A 70 6.45 3.38 -0.56
CA ILE A 70 5.74 4.61 -0.91
C ILE A 70 5.28 5.25 0.40
N PRO A 71 5.37 6.59 0.58
CA PRO A 71 4.98 7.25 1.82
C PRO A 71 3.45 7.27 1.98
N ILE A 72 2.90 6.09 2.30
CA ILE A 72 1.50 5.76 2.59
C ILE A 72 1.40 4.85 3.82
N VAL A 73 0.25 4.79 4.51
CA VAL A 73 0.13 4.04 5.77
C VAL A 73 0.48 2.55 5.62
N GLU A 74 0.33 2.00 4.42
CA GLU A 74 0.72 0.63 4.09
C GLU A 74 2.23 0.36 4.25
N SER A 75 3.07 1.40 4.28
CA SER A 75 4.50 1.29 4.54
C SER A 75 4.87 1.10 6.02
N ALA A 76 3.92 1.33 6.93
CA ALA A 76 4.18 1.35 8.37
C ALA A 76 4.91 0.11 8.89
N PRO A 77 4.57 -1.14 8.49
CA PRO A 77 5.30 -2.31 8.98
C PRO A 77 6.80 -2.29 8.65
N LEU A 78 7.19 -1.83 7.45
CA LEU A 78 8.61 -1.75 7.06
C LEU A 78 9.36 -0.69 7.87
N ILE A 79 8.75 0.48 8.02
CA ILE A 79 9.34 1.61 8.76
C ILE A 79 9.48 1.24 10.25
N ILE A 80 8.41 0.74 10.87
CA ILE A 80 8.43 0.34 12.28
C ILE A 80 9.40 -0.80 12.53
N ALA A 81 9.51 -1.77 11.60
CA ALA A 81 10.48 -2.85 11.73
C ALA A 81 11.92 -2.35 11.78
N LYS A 82 12.25 -1.30 11.02
CA LYS A 82 13.57 -0.64 11.07
C LYS A 82 13.74 0.19 12.34
N GLU A 83 12.85 1.16 12.56
CA GLU A 83 12.98 2.19 13.61
C GLU A 83 12.85 1.62 15.03
N LYS A 84 12.06 0.56 15.21
CA LYS A 84 11.95 -0.13 16.50
C LYS A 84 12.94 -1.29 16.64
N GLY A 85 13.87 -1.46 15.71
CA GLY A 85 14.91 -2.49 15.80
C GLY A 85 14.39 -3.92 15.67
N PHE A 86 13.19 -4.15 15.13
CA PHE A 86 12.68 -5.51 14.91
C PHE A 86 13.47 -6.26 13.84
N PHE A 87 13.96 -5.59 12.79
CA PHE A 87 14.89 -6.22 11.86
C PHE A 87 16.21 -6.63 12.54
N ALA A 88 16.81 -5.70 13.30
CA ALA A 88 18.05 -5.95 14.03
C ALA A 88 17.91 -7.07 15.07
N LYS A 89 16.76 -7.17 15.74
CA LYS A 89 16.43 -8.27 16.65
C LYS A 89 16.61 -9.64 16.01
N TYR A 90 16.35 -9.77 14.71
CA TYR A 90 16.47 -11.01 13.94
C TYR A 90 17.71 -11.03 13.02
N GLY A 91 18.74 -10.25 13.33
CA GLY A 91 20.04 -10.31 12.64
C GLY A 91 20.14 -9.47 11.35
N MET A 92 19.03 -8.89 10.88
CA MET A 92 19.03 -7.98 9.72
C MET A 92 19.40 -6.56 10.17
N THR A 93 20.66 -6.32 10.46
CA THR A 93 21.15 -5.05 11.04
C THR A 93 21.30 -3.93 10.01
N GLU A 94 21.43 -4.27 8.73
CA GLU A 94 21.76 -3.34 7.64
C GLU A 94 20.63 -3.22 6.60
N VAL A 95 19.37 -3.28 7.06
CA VAL A 95 18.20 -3.00 6.21
C VAL A 95 18.13 -1.52 5.85
N ASP A 96 18.03 -1.19 4.56
CA ASP A 96 17.73 0.16 4.06
C ASP A 96 16.25 0.23 3.65
N VAL A 97 15.48 1.12 4.28
CA VAL A 97 14.06 1.36 3.96
C VAL A 97 13.98 2.63 3.09
N SER A 98 13.99 2.42 1.78
CA SER A 98 14.22 3.46 0.78
C SER A 98 12.92 4.03 0.21
N LYS A 99 12.71 5.34 0.33
CA LYS A 99 11.52 6.02 -0.20
C LYS A 99 11.53 6.01 -1.74
N GLN A 100 10.43 5.60 -2.34
CA GLN A 100 10.21 5.61 -3.79
C GLN A 100 9.38 6.82 -4.20
N ALA A 101 9.68 7.41 -5.37
CA ALA A 101 9.01 8.62 -5.84
C ALA A 101 7.55 8.38 -6.26
N ASN A 102 7.29 7.23 -6.89
CA ASN A 102 5.98 6.74 -7.31
C ASN A 102 6.09 5.24 -7.65
N TRP A 103 4.96 4.59 -7.97
CA TRP A 103 4.93 3.16 -8.30
C TRP A 103 5.73 2.80 -9.56
N GLY A 104 5.79 3.69 -10.56
CA GLY A 104 6.64 3.50 -11.74
C GLY A 104 8.13 3.48 -11.38
N SER A 105 8.57 4.39 -10.51
CA SER A 105 9.94 4.40 -9.99
C SER A 105 10.25 3.19 -9.11
N ALA A 106 9.30 2.75 -8.27
CA ALA A 106 9.47 1.53 -7.47
C ALA A 106 9.69 0.31 -8.38
N ARG A 107 8.85 0.16 -9.42
CA ARG A 107 9.01 -0.88 -10.45
C ARG A 107 10.38 -0.82 -11.12
N ASP A 108 10.79 0.37 -11.59
CA ASP A 108 12.08 0.52 -12.26
C ASP A 108 13.26 0.20 -11.32
N ASN A 109 13.17 0.57 -10.05
CA ASN A 109 14.22 0.30 -9.07
C ASN A 109 14.32 -1.19 -8.70
N VAL A 110 13.20 -1.93 -8.63
CA VAL A 110 13.30 -3.39 -8.40
C VAL A 110 13.84 -4.11 -9.63
N GLU A 111 13.56 -3.57 -10.83
CA GLU A 111 14.12 -4.08 -12.08
C GLU A 111 15.65 -3.90 -12.15
N ILE A 112 16.17 -2.79 -11.62
CA ILE A 112 17.62 -2.53 -11.51
C ILE A 112 18.28 -3.42 -10.44
N GLY A 113 17.57 -3.73 -9.35
CA GLY A 113 18.12 -4.47 -8.20
C GLY A 113 19.09 -3.64 -7.34
N ALA A 114 19.31 -3.99 -6.07
CA ALA A 114 20.16 -3.17 -5.19
C ALA A 114 21.62 -3.11 -5.66
N ALA A 115 22.13 -4.18 -6.28
CA ALA A 115 23.48 -4.20 -6.87
C ALA A 115 23.68 -3.14 -7.98
N GLY A 116 22.60 -2.76 -8.68
CA GLY A 116 22.59 -1.68 -9.68
C GLY A 116 22.19 -0.31 -9.12
N GLY A 117 22.02 -0.17 -7.80
CA GLY A 117 21.56 1.05 -7.14
C GLY A 117 20.05 1.15 -6.91
N GLY A 118 19.29 0.15 -7.37
CA GLY A 118 17.84 0.02 -7.20
C GLY A 118 17.41 -0.47 -5.82
N ILE A 119 16.45 -1.39 -5.76
CA ILE A 119 15.93 -2.04 -4.53
C ILE A 119 15.85 -3.56 -4.73
N ASP A 120 15.91 -4.35 -3.65
CA ASP A 120 15.78 -5.81 -3.68
C ASP A 120 14.31 -6.28 -3.61
N GLY A 121 13.42 -5.41 -3.13
CA GLY A 121 12.01 -5.70 -2.89
C GLY A 121 11.36 -4.57 -2.11
N GLY A 122 10.24 -4.84 -1.42
CA GLY A 122 9.59 -3.83 -0.58
C GLY A 122 8.07 -3.93 -0.56
N GLN A 123 7.43 -2.78 -0.40
CA GLN A 123 5.97 -2.61 -0.44
C GLN A 123 5.46 -2.58 -1.88
N TRP A 124 4.34 -3.25 -2.15
CA TRP A 124 3.73 -3.31 -3.49
C TRP A 124 2.20 -3.25 -3.45
N GLN A 125 1.60 -2.64 -4.47
CA GLN A 125 0.20 -2.93 -4.82
C GLN A 125 0.12 -4.28 -5.55
N MET A 126 -0.98 -4.98 -5.39
CA MET A 126 -1.23 -6.23 -6.11
C MET A 126 -1.90 -5.93 -7.47
N PRO A 127 -1.63 -6.73 -8.51
CA PRO A 127 -0.69 -7.84 -8.58
C PRO A 127 0.71 -7.44 -9.14
N MET A 128 1.25 -6.26 -8.80
CA MET A 128 2.52 -5.79 -9.39
C MET A 128 3.66 -6.83 -9.31
N PRO A 129 3.89 -7.57 -8.20
CA PRO A 129 4.92 -8.59 -8.16
C PRO A 129 4.75 -9.70 -9.22
N TYR A 130 3.51 -10.11 -9.51
CA TYR A 130 3.22 -11.10 -10.57
C TYR A 130 3.44 -10.50 -11.97
N LEU A 131 3.01 -9.26 -12.17
CA LEU A 131 3.20 -8.57 -13.45
C LEU A 131 4.68 -8.32 -13.77
N ILE A 132 5.49 -8.02 -12.75
CA ILE A 132 6.95 -7.87 -12.87
C ILE A 132 7.60 -9.22 -13.14
N SER A 133 7.18 -10.27 -12.43
CA SER A 133 7.66 -11.65 -12.65
C SER A 133 7.47 -12.13 -14.08
N GLU A 134 6.31 -11.81 -14.67
CA GLU A 134 5.99 -12.18 -16.04
C GLU A 134 6.44 -11.17 -17.10
N GLY A 135 7.12 -10.10 -16.68
CA GLY A 135 7.63 -9.05 -17.57
C GLY A 135 6.52 -8.24 -18.28
N LYS A 136 5.32 -8.17 -17.69
CA LYS A 136 4.17 -7.47 -18.29
C LYS A 136 4.22 -5.96 -18.11
N ILE A 137 4.95 -5.49 -17.10
CA ILE A 137 5.05 -4.06 -16.80
C ILE A 137 6.50 -3.55 -16.76
N THR A 138 7.51 -4.40 -16.96
CA THR A 138 8.96 -4.08 -16.96
C THR A 138 9.45 -3.61 -18.32
N LYS A 139 10.63 -2.97 -18.38
CA LYS A 139 11.21 -2.53 -19.66
C LYS A 139 11.67 -3.75 -20.47
N GLY A 140 11.45 -3.70 -21.78
CA GLY A 140 11.82 -4.78 -22.69
C GLY A 140 11.14 -6.13 -22.40
N ASN A 141 10.05 -6.13 -21.62
CA ASN A 141 9.38 -7.33 -21.12
C ASN A 141 10.29 -8.28 -20.32
N ALA A 142 11.30 -7.73 -19.64
CA ALA A 142 12.22 -8.52 -18.81
C ALA A 142 11.46 -9.22 -17.69
N LYS A 143 11.61 -10.54 -17.58
CA LYS A 143 11.02 -11.34 -16.50
C LYS A 143 11.90 -11.26 -15.25
N ILE A 144 11.33 -10.78 -14.15
CA ILE A 144 12.06 -10.55 -12.91
C ILE A 144 11.30 -11.25 -11.78
N PRO A 145 11.62 -12.53 -11.48
CA PRO A 145 10.86 -13.31 -10.52
C PRO A 145 10.79 -12.63 -9.14
N MET A 146 9.57 -12.42 -8.64
CA MET A 146 9.31 -11.86 -7.32
C MET A 146 8.45 -12.82 -6.50
N TYR A 147 8.67 -12.81 -5.18
CA TYR A 147 7.90 -13.59 -4.23
C TYR A 147 7.06 -12.69 -3.33
N VAL A 148 5.77 -12.98 -3.23
CA VAL A 148 4.88 -12.33 -2.27
C VAL A 148 5.04 -13.04 -0.93
N LEU A 149 5.61 -12.34 0.06
CA LEU A 149 5.97 -12.93 1.35
C LEU A 149 4.88 -12.72 2.42
N ALA A 150 4.27 -11.54 2.44
CA ALA A 150 3.27 -11.18 3.44
C ALA A 150 2.37 -10.05 2.91
N GLN A 151 1.15 -10.00 3.45
CA GLN A 151 0.29 -8.82 3.33
C GLN A 151 0.68 -7.80 4.40
N LEU A 152 0.96 -6.55 4.00
CA LEU A 152 1.37 -5.49 4.93
C LEU A 152 0.19 -4.86 5.67
N ASN A 153 -0.96 -4.71 5.00
CA ASN A 153 -2.14 -4.09 5.60
C ASN A 153 -3.44 -4.59 4.95
N THR A 154 -4.55 -4.24 5.59
CA THR A 154 -5.88 -4.17 5.00
C THR A 154 -6.47 -2.78 5.29
N GLN A 155 -7.43 -2.32 4.48
CA GLN A 155 -8.06 -1.00 4.61
C GLN A 155 -7.09 0.17 4.38
N GLY A 156 -7.31 1.32 5.03
CA GLY A 156 -6.49 2.54 4.87
C GLY A 156 -6.55 3.16 3.48
N ASN A 157 -7.53 2.75 2.66
CA ASN A 157 -7.76 3.25 1.31
C ASN A 157 -9.19 3.78 1.18
N GLY A 158 -9.40 4.71 0.24
CA GLY A 158 -10.70 5.33 0.01
C GLY A 158 -10.82 5.99 -1.36
N ILE A 159 -12.05 6.35 -1.71
CA ILE A 159 -12.35 7.10 -2.93
C ILE A 159 -12.81 8.50 -2.52
N ALA A 160 -11.98 9.49 -2.82
CA ALA A 160 -12.33 10.89 -2.61
C ALA A 160 -13.15 11.40 -3.80
N VAL A 161 -14.18 12.22 -3.54
CA VAL A 161 -15.00 12.86 -4.58
C VAL A 161 -14.95 14.37 -4.36
N ALA A 162 -14.85 15.13 -5.46
CA ALA A 162 -14.78 16.58 -5.43
C ALA A 162 -16.07 17.19 -4.85
N SER A 163 -15.92 18.29 -4.11
CA SER A 163 -17.02 18.95 -3.37
C SER A 163 -18.18 19.42 -4.26
N LYS A 164 -17.93 19.72 -5.54
CA LYS A 164 -18.95 20.11 -6.52
C LYS A 164 -20.00 19.01 -6.78
N HIS A 165 -19.72 17.78 -6.37
CA HIS A 165 -20.64 16.64 -6.46
C HIS A 165 -21.37 16.31 -5.15
N LYS A 166 -21.18 17.13 -4.10
CA LYS A 166 -21.88 16.94 -2.81
C LYS A 166 -23.39 16.98 -3.02
N GLY A 167 -24.08 15.95 -2.52
CA GLY A 167 -25.53 15.78 -2.69
C GLY A 167 -25.97 15.24 -4.05
N LYS A 168 -25.04 15.07 -5.01
CA LYS A 168 -25.30 14.45 -6.32
C LYS A 168 -24.74 13.04 -6.41
N ILE A 169 -23.60 12.82 -5.78
CA ILE A 169 -22.90 11.53 -5.71
C ILE A 169 -22.73 11.15 -4.24
N GLY A 170 -23.23 9.97 -3.89
CA GLY A 170 -23.11 9.39 -2.55
C GLY A 170 -22.05 8.28 -2.48
N LEU A 171 -22.01 7.60 -1.35
CA LEU A 171 -21.17 6.41 -1.16
C LEU A 171 -21.58 5.26 -2.11
N LYS A 172 -22.89 5.13 -2.34
CA LYS A 172 -23.46 4.28 -3.38
C LYS A 172 -23.78 5.12 -4.60
N LEU A 173 -23.58 4.54 -5.77
CA LEU A 173 -23.84 5.15 -7.07
C LEU A 173 -25.18 4.69 -7.67
N ASP A 174 -26.01 3.97 -6.92
CA ASP A 174 -27.32 3.48 -7.35
C ASP A 174 -28.18 4.64 -7.90
N GLY A 175 -28.68 4.47 -9.12
CA GLY A 175 -29.52 5.48 -9.79
C GLY A 175 -28.77 6.73 -10.29
N THR A 176 -27.43 6.76 -10.23
CA THR A 176 -26.66 7.92 -10.72
C THR A 176 -26.30 7.86 -12.20
N LYS A 177 -26.60 6.77 -12.92
CA LYS A 177 -26.24 6.60 -14.34
C LYS A 177 -26.64 7.77 -15.24
N SER A 178 -27.83 8.32 -15.04
CA SER A 178 -28.33 9.48 -15.80
C SER A 178 -27.46 10.73 -15.62
N LEU A 179 -26.86 10.93 -14.44
CA LEU A 179 -25.91 12.02 -14.19
C LEU A 179 -24.64 11.83 -15.02
N PHE A 180 -24.08 10.61 -15.04
CA PHE A 180 -22.88 10.31 -15.83
C PHE A 180 -23.14 10.44 -17.33
N ASP A 181 -24.29 9.97 -17.82
CA ASP A 181 -24.70 10.12 -19.21
C ASP A 181 -24.86 11.60 -19.61
N GLN A 182 -25.48 12.41 -18.75
CA GLN A 182 -25.63 13.85 -18.97
C GLN A 182 -24.27 14.57 -18.99
N LEU A 183 -23.37 14.22 -18.08
CA LEU A 183 -22.01 14.79 -18.05
C LEU A 183 -21.25 14.43 -19.34
N LYS A 184 -21.37 13.18 -19.79
CA LYS A 184 -20.77 12.71 -21.04
C LYS A 184 -21.35 13.42 -22.26
N SER A 185 -22.67 13.61 -22.34
CA SER A 185 -23.31 14.29 -23.48
C SER A 185 -22.99 15.77 -23.59
N THR A 186 -22.59 16.41 -22.49
CA THR A 186 -22.22 17.84 -22.45
C THR A 186 -20.71 18.08 -22.55
N ASN A 187 -19.93 17.06 -22.95
CA ASN A 187 -18.48 17.10 -23.02
C ASN A 187 -17.79 17.47 -21.68
N ALA A 188 -18.48 17.19 -20.57
CA ALA A 188 -18.04 17.41 -19.19
C ALA A 188 -17.92 16.06 -18.45
N GLN A 189 -17.48 15.02 -19.19
CA GLN A 189 -17.41 13.65 -18.70
C GLN A 189 -16.67 13.57 -17.36
N PHE A 190 -17.24 12.80 -16.43
CA PHE A 190 -16.71 12.64 -15.09
C PHE A 190 -15.28 12.08 -15.13
N THR A 191 -14.32 12.85 -14.62
CA THR A 191 -12.88 12.55 -14.66
C THR A 191 -12.42 12.02 -13.31
N ALA A 192 -11.89 10.81 -13.29
CA ALA A 192 -11.39 10.16 -12.09
C ALA A 192 -9.95 9.69 -12.26
N ALA A 193 -9.25 9.46 -11.16
CA ALA A 193 -7.87 8.99 -11.22
C ALA A 193 -7.51 7.91 -10.18
N TYR A 194 -6.41 7.23 -10.45
CA TYR A 194 -5.65 6.35 -9.57
C TYR A 194 -4.14 6.51 -9.86
N THR A 195 -3.28 5.91 -9.03
CA THR A 195 -1.81 6.18 -9.11
C THR A 195 -1.01 5.20 -9.96
N PHE A 196 -1.53 4.01 -10.26
CA PHE A 196 -0.89 3.03 -11.13
C PHE A 196 -1.95 2.11 -11.80
N PRO A 197 -1.83 1.79 -13.09
CA PRO A 197 -2.83 0.99 -13.80
C PRO A 197 -2.75 -0.50 -13.47
N GLY A 198 -3.90 -1.17 -13.46
CA GLY A 198 -4.00 -2.61 -13.25
C GLY A 198 -3.55 -3.05 -11.86
N SER A 199 -3.65 -2.18 -10.86
CA SER A 199 -3.29 -2.45 -9.46
C SER A 199 -4.40 -2.05 -8.49
N ASN A 200 -4.22 -2.33 -7.19
CA ASN A 200 -5.18 -2.09 -6.11
C ASN A 200 -6.12 -0.87 -6.31
N GLN A 201 -5.59 0.34 -6.40
CA GLN A 201 -6.41 1.57 -6.47
C GLN A 201 -7.21 1.69 -7.77
N ASP A 202 -6.70 1.15 -8.88
CA ASP A 202 -7.46 1.05 -10.12
C ASP A 202 -8.64 0.08 -9.93
N PHE A 203 -8.40 -1.10 -9.33
CA PHE A 203 -9.48 -2.05 -9.05
C PHE A 203 -10.54 -1.49 -8.10
N TRP A 204 -10.16 -0.76 -7.05
CA TRP A 204 -11.09 -0.24 -6.06
C TRP A 204 -12.08 0.75 -6.67
N ILE A 205 -11.59 1.69 -7.48
CA ILE A 205 -12.47 2.68 -8.10
C ILE A 205 -13.28 2.10 -9.25
N ARG A 206 -12.70 1.18 -10.04
CA ARG A 206 -13.45 0.43 -11.06
C ARG A 206 -14.60 -0.36 -10.45
N TYR A 207 -14.33 -1.05 -9.34
CA TYR A 207 -15.37 -1.81 -8.63
C TYR A 207 -16.47 -0.89 -8.11
N TRP A 208 -16.11 0.24 -7.50
CA TRP A 208 -17.08 1.22 -7.01
C TRP A 208 -17.98 1.78 -8.12
N PHE A 209 -17.41 2.13 -9.28
CA PHE A 209 -18.17 2.56 -10.45
C PHE A 209 -19.09 1.45 -10.98
N ALA A 210 -18.53 0.26 -11.23
CA ALA A 210 -19.27 -0.86 -11.80
C ALA A 210 -20.42 -1.32 -10.90
N ALA A 211 -20.24 -1.28 -9.57
CA ALA A 211 -21.30 -1.59 -8.61
C ALA A 211 -22.50 -0.62 -8.71
N GLY A 212 -22.29 0.60 -9.21
CA GLY A 212 -23.33 1.57 -9.50
C GLY A 212 -23.93 1.50 -10.90
N GLY A 213 -23.52 0.53 -11.72
CA GLY A 213 -23.89 0.46 -13.13
C GLY A 213 -23.19 1.51 -14.02
N ILE A 214 -22.09 2.09 -13.55
CA ILE A 214 -21.25 3.03 -14.31
C ILE A 214 -20.10 2.24 -14.93
N ASP A 215 -19.98 2.24 -16.25
CA ASP A 215 -18.86 1.60 -16.94
C ASP A 215 -17.58 2.44 -16.73
N PRO A 216 -16.54 1.91 -16.04
CA PRO A 216 -15.33 2.68 -15.75
C PRO A 216 -14.48 3.00 -16.98
N ASP A 217 -14.72 2.35 -18.12
CA ASP A 217 -14.00 2.57 -19.37
C ASP A 217 -14.82 3.40 -20.37
N ALA A 218 -16.16 3.32 -20.32
CA ALA A 218 -17.03 4.04 -21.25
C ALA A 218 -17.68 5.30 -20.66
N ASP A 219 -18.09 5.30 -19.40
CA ASP A 219 -18.91 6.36 -18.80
C ASP A 219 -18.09 7.43 -18.09
N VAL A 220 -16.84 7.12 -17.73
CA VAL A 220 -15.92 8.03 -17.03
C VAL A 220 -14.60 8.17 -17.78
N LYS A 221 -13.91 9.29 -17.57
CA LYS A 221 -12.53 9.48 -17.97
C LYS A 221 -11.63 9.04 -16.83
N LEU A 222 -11.28 7.76 -16.78
CA LEU A 222 -10.45 7.19 -15.73
C LEU A 222 -8.95 7.22 -16.13
N LEU A 223 -8.13 7.90 -15.33
CA LEU A 223 -6.75 8.26 -15.69
C LEU A 223 -5.73 7.75 -14.67
N THR A 224 -4.52 7.45 -15.16
CA THR A 224 -3.34 7.28 -14.29
C THR A 224 -2.70 8.66 -14.06
N VAL A 225 -2.74 9.15 -12.81
CA VAL A 225 -2.20 10.47 -12.47
C VAL A 225 -1.47 10.39 -11.12
N PRO A 226 -0.25 10.98 -10.98
CA PRO A 226 0.44 11.04 -9.69
C PRO A 226 -0.41 11.71 -8.60
N ALA A 227 -0.38 11.18 -7.39
CA ALA A 227 -1.25 11.62 -6.29
C ALA A 227 -1.23 13.14 -6.04
N ALA A 228 -0.03 13.75 -5.98
CA ALA A 228 0.11 15.19 -5.77
C ALA A 228 -0.57 16.03 -6.87
N GLN A 229 -0.46 15.58 -8.13
CA GLN A 229 -1.11 16.23 -9.26
C GLN A 229 -2.62 16.01 -9.21
N THR A 230 -3.09 14.82 -8.84
CA THR A 230 -4.54 14.55 -8.69
C THR A 230 -5.17 15.46 -7.65
N VAL A 231 -4.53 15.64 -6.50
CA VAL A 231 -5.02 16.57 -5.46
C VAL A 231 -5.05 18.01 -5.97
N ALA A 232 -4.02 18.45 -6.71
CA ALA A 232 -4.02 19.79 -7.33
C ALA A 232 -5.18 19.94 -8.34
N ASN A 233 -5.43 18.93 -9.17
CA ASN A 233 -6.53 18.93 -10.14
C ASN A 233 -7.90 18.91 -9.47
N MET A 234 -8.05 18.24 -8.32
CA MET A 234 -9.29 18.30 -7.55
C MET A 234 -9.53 19.72 -7.00
N LYS A 235 -8.49 20.43 -6.57
CA LYS A 235 -8.57 21.83 -6.10
C LYS A 235 -8.96 22.79 -7.21
N THR A 236 -8.46 22.60 -8.43
CA THR A 236 -8.80 23.43 -9.60
C THR A 236 -10.11 23.02 -10.27
N GLY A 237 -10.77 21.96 -9.78
CA GLY A 237 -12.05 21.49 -10.28
C GLY A 237 -11.97 20.66 -11.57
N THR A 238 -10.78 20.28 -12.00
CA THR A 238 -10.52 19.48 -13.22
C THR A 238 -10.45 17.98 -12.95
N MET A 239 -10.55 17.55 -11.69
CA MET A 239 -10.67 16.15 -11.28
C MET A 239 -11.90 15.96 -10.38
N ASP A 240 -12.69 14.94 -10.65
CA ASP A 240 -13.96 14.66 -9.98
C ASP A 240 -13.87 13.60 -8.90
N ALA A 241 -13.03 12.58 -9.08
CA ALA A 241 -12.78 11.57 -8.05
C ALA A 241 -11.33 11.05 -8.07
N PHE A 242 -10.89 10.49 -6.94
CA PHE A 242 -9.55 9.93 -6.79
C PHE A 242 -9.57 8.70 -5.89
N SER A 243 -9.12 7.56 -6.41
CA SER A 243 -8.83 6.39 -5.60
C SER A 243 -7.48 6.55 -4.93
N THR A 244 -7.51 6.73 -3.61
CA THR A 244 -6.35 7.08 -2.79
C THR A 244 -6.30 6.22 -1.53
N GLY A 245 -5.34 6.47 -0.65
CA GLY A 245 -5.38 6.01 0.72
C GLY A 245 -4.78 7.03 1.67
N ASP A 246 -4.77 6.65 2.94
CA ASP A 246 -4.06 7.38 3.98
C ASP A 246 -2.57 7.30 3.64
N PRO A 247 -1.84 8.42 3.66
CA PRO A 247 -1.54 9.09 4.91
C PRO A 247 -1.60 10.62 4.81
#